data_AF-A0A093V9I6-F1
#
_entry.id   AF-A0A093V9I6-F1
#
_cell.length_a   1.000
_cell.length_b   1.000
_cell.length_c   1.000
_cell.angle_alpha   90.00
_cell.angle_beta   90.00
_cell.angle_gamma   90.00
#
_symmetry.space_group_name_H-M   'P 1'
#
loop_
_entity.id
_entity.type
_entity.pdbx_description
1 polymer ?
#
loop_
_entity_poly.entity_id
_entity_poly.type
_entity_poly.pdbx_seq_one_letter_code
_entity_poly.pdbx_strand_id
1 'polypeptide(L)'
;MSEDKTTTTTSTTSRQRPGSACEECRRRKLRCDRQPQCGNCVEAGVVCTTTTVRPARGPKKGHLKALKGRIATLERCIMEQQGGISLPLSDGSLSPENTQPCSPDGENTDKSLERRTSLASISSSIQVPYVIPELVKADLDQLYFERVHPLIPVLQRTRYFTWAKGPSKSDSRIALQYAMWTLAASLSTHCQSIRDSLYAHTKRMLEIIESKDNEMDFFDIEQAQAWLLLAIYQFMRSTYRKGWLSAGRLFRLIQMMRLYEIDSPNELATQLIEPDWVEVEEKRRTFWMAYTLDRFANIRKGWPITLTEHVLTRLPMPEAEFQSGQPINVGFLSDSLAGNDFITTPQSSFSECIILATICGRSLSHRHLSMVDGVYGSNPQEFWGRHEWIDSALATRISMLSLTYPFQSEQMDPMLLFTKMIAQTTILCLHKIIESASWDSPEYNSLILEYEQRSRMAAKETVELAKELTHLSYFKVHPFTPIPLCICAEFLNSRDRDIDPSVNAQLQEVLNALQYLKNVNTLASENPTLPFWIDLNMDNFAVDAAVKV
;
A
#
# COMPACT_ATOMS: atom_id res chain seq x y z
N MET A 1 76.74 36.79 1.01
CA MET A 1 77.49 36.50 -0.22
C MET A 1 77.52 35.00 -0.39
N SER A 2 76.91 34.50 -1.46
CA SER A 2 77.40 33.38 -2.27
C SER A 2 76.30 33.03 -3.26
N GLU A 3 76.56 33.42 -4.51
CA GLU A 3 75.70 33.26 -5.66
C GLU A 3 75.68 31.82 -6.19
N ASP A 4 74.46 31.43 -6.55
CA ASP A 4 73.97 30.62 -7.67
C ASP A 4 74.95 29.85 -8.58
N LYS A 5 74.59 28.58 -8.83
CA LYS A 5 74.70 27.95 -10.15
C LYS A 5 73.73 26.77 -10.29
N THR A 6 72.58 27.08 -10.89
CA THR A 6 71.79 26.27 -11.84
C THR A 6 72.36 24.91 -12.26
N THR A 7 71.55 23.86 -12.18
CA THR A 7 71.67 22.66 -13.04
C THR A 7 70.29 22.13 -13.43
N THR A 8 70.05 22.09 -14.73
CA THR A 8 68.80 21.69 -15.38
C THR A 8 68.83 20.20 -15.71
N THR A 9 67.82 19.48 -15.22
CA THR A 9 67.21 18.19 -15.65
C THR A 9 68.05 17.12 -16.36
N THR A 10 67.99 15.89 -15.81
CA THR A 10 67.76 14.68 -16.62
C THR A 10 66.78 13.73 -15.92
N SER A 11 65.81 13.27 -16.71
CA SER A 11 64.71 12.38 -16.41
C SER A 11 65.15 10.97 -15.98
N THR A 12 64.63 10.49 -14.85
CA THR A 12 64.58 9.05 -14.55
C THR A 12 63.13 8.57 -14.62
N THR A 13 62.86 7.80 -15.66
CA THR A 13 61.61 7.10 -15.92
C THR A 13 61.36 6.02 -14.86
N SER A 14 60.56 6.35 -13.86
CA SER A 14 60.00 5.37 -12.93
C SER A 14 59.05 4.42 -13.69
N ARG A 15 59.37 3.12 -13.67
CA ARG A 15 58.53 2.03 -14.20
C ARG A 15 57.07 2.20 -13.77
N GLN A 16 56.16 2.22 -14.75
CA GLN A 16 54.72 2.38 -14.52
C GLN A 16 54.18 1.23 -13.66
N ARG A 17 53.55 1.57 -12.53
CA ARG A 17 52.76 0.60 -11.76
C ARG A 17 51.50 0.22 -12.55
N PRO A 18 51.11 -1.07 -12.57
CA PRO A 18 49.83 -1.49 -13.14
C PRO A 18 48.69 -0.91 -12.27
N GLY A 19 47.75 -0.21 -12.89
CA GLY A 19 46.65 0.46 -12.18
C GLY A 19 45.79 1.29 -13.12
N SER A 20 44.53 1.53 -12.73
CA SER A 20 43.61 2.37 -13.50
C SER A 20 43.95 3.87 -13.33
N ALA A 21 43.81 4.67 -14.39
CA ALA A 21 43.92 6.13 -14.29
C ALA A 21 42.92 6.69 -13.27
N CYS A 22 43.29 7.76 -12.54
CA CYS A 22 42.41 8.44 -11.61
C CYS A 22 41.16 9.00 -12.29
N GLU A 23 40.11 9.25 -11.51
CA GLU A 23 38.81 9.71 -12.02
C GLU A 23 38.93 11.01 -12.80
N GLU A 24 39.70 11.97 -12.30
CA GLU A 24 39.82 13.28 -12.92
C GLU A 24 40.56 13.23 -14.27
N CYS A 25 41.67 12.50 -14.36
CA CYS A 25 42.34 12.27 -15.64
C CYS A 25 41.45 11.50 -16.62
N ARG A 26 40.63 10.56 -16.13
CA ARG A 26 39.68 9.81 -16.96
C ARG A 26 38.56 10.71 -17.47
N ARG A 27 38.03 11.61 -16.62
CA ARG A 27 37.00 12.61 -16.96
C ARG A 27 37.52 13.60 -18.00
N ARG A 28 38.75 14.10 -17.82
CA ARG A 28 39.40 15.05 -18.75
C ARG A 28 40.06 14.39 -19.97
N LYS A 29 40.09 13.05 -20.04
CA LYS A 29 40.78 12.26 -21.07
C LYS A 29 42.28 12.57 -21.19
N LEU A 30 42.92 12.87 -20.06
CA LEU A 30 44.36 13.15 -19.97
C LEU A 30 45.14 11.91 -19.56
N ARG A 31 46.43 11.85 -19.94
CA ARG A 31 47.33 10.76 -19.55
C ARG A 31 47.69 10.90 -18.07
N CYS A 32 47.28 9.93 -17.26
CA CYS A 32 47.61 9.85 -15.84
C CYS A 32 48.96 9.14 -15.64
N ASP A 33 49.84 9.75 -14.85
CA ASP A 33 51.13 9.22 -14.40
C ASP A 33 51.02 8.21 -13.25
N ARG A 34 49.81 8.06 -12.66
CA ARG A 34 49.42 7.01 -11.69
C ARG A 34 50.22 7.00 -10.38
N GLN A 35 50.72 8.16 -9.99
CA GLN A 35 51.24 8.39 -8.64
C GLN A 35 50.07 8.56 -7.63
N PRO A 36 50.31 8.42 -6.31
CA PRO A 36 49.27 8.60 -5.29
C PRO A 36 48.52 9.93 -5.40
N GLN A 37 49.22 10.99 -5.81
CA GLN A 37 48.63 12.18 -6.38
C GLN A 37 49.23 12.41 -7.76
N CYS A 38 48.38 12.39 -8.79
CA CYS A 38 48.81 12.49 -10.18
C CYS A 38 49.31 13.91 -10.50
N GLY A 39 50.34 14.07 -11.34
CA GLY A 39 50.88 15.41 -11.67
C GLY A 39 49.80 16.37 -12.19
N ASN A 40 48.92 15.91 -13.08
CA ASN A 40 47.81 16.71 -13.60
C ASN A 40 46.79 17.12 -12.53
N CYS A 41 46.64 16.31 -11.47
CA CYS A 41 45.70 16.53 -10.38
C CYS A 41 46.27 17.55 -9.39
N VAL A 42 47.58 17.44 -9.12
CA VAL A 42 48.35 18.39 -8.31
C VAL A 42 48.33 19.77 -8.96
N GLU A 43 48.63 19.86 -10.26
CA GLU A 43 48.62 21.12 -11.01
C GLU A 43 47.22 21.75 -11.07
N ALA A 44 46.17 20.91 -11.16
CA ALA A 44 44.78 21.36 -11.15
C ALA A 44 44.24 21.69 -9.74
N GLY A 45 45.01 21.44 -8.67
CA GLY A 45 44.58 21.69 -7.29
C GLY A 45 43.40 20.83 -6.83
N VAL A 46 43.20 19.66 -7.41
CA VAL A 46 42.05 18.78 -7.15
C VAL A 46 42.46 17.44 -6.55
N VAL A 47 41.60 16.87 -5.71
CA VAL A 47 41.85 15.59 -5.04
C VAL A 47 41.91 14.45 -6.07
N CYS A 48 43.01 13.67 -6.02
CA CYS A 48 43.26 12.58 -6.95
C CYS A 48 42.70 11.25 -6.41
N THR A 49 41.50 10.87 -6.87
CA THR A 49 40.85 9.61 -6.45
C THR A 49 40.99 8.53 -7.54
N THR A 50 41.43 7.33 -7.14
CA THR A 50 41.57 6.14 -8.03
C THR A 50 40.59 5.05 -7.61
N THR A 51 39.40 5.04 -8.21
CA THR A 51 38.37 4.02 -7.93
C THR A 51 38.65 2.72 -8.69
N THR A 52 38.71 1.60 -7.96
CA THR A 52 38.96 0.24 -8.50
C THR A 52 37.70 -0.44 -9.05
N VAL A 53 36.52 0.07 -8.70
CA VAL A 53 35.22 -0.44 -9.17
C VAL A 53 34.85 0.24 -10.48
N ARG A 54 34.67 -0.53 -11.56
CA ARG A 54 34.18 0.00 -12.84
C ARG A 54 32.66 0.24 -12.74
N PRO A 55 32.14 1.45 -12.97
CA PRO A 55 30.70 1.63 -13.11
C PRO A 55 30.18 0.85 -14.33
N ALA A 56 28.97 0.31 -14.23
CA ALA A 56 28.34 -0.47 -15.29
C ALA A 56 28.26 0.35 -16.58
N ARG A 57 28.68 -0.25 -17.70
CA ARG A 57 28.62 0.41 -19.03
C ARG A 57 27.16 0.64 -19.39
N GLY A 58 26.82 1.88 -19.78
CA GLY A 58 25.50 2.21 -20.30
C GLY A 58 25.08 1.37 -21.52
N PRO A 59 23.80 1.43 -21.93
CA PRO A 59 23.23 0.57 -22.96
C PRO A 59 24.06 0.56 -24.26
N LYS A 60 24.22 -0.62 -24.87
CA LYS A 60 25.05 -0.81 -26.07
C LYS A 60 24.69 0.20 -27.17
N LYS A 61 25.71 0.81 -27.77
CA LYS A 61 25.60 1.80 -28.86
C LYS A 61 24.71 1.22 -29.98
N GLY A 62 23.53 1.79 -30.18
CA GLY A 62 22.55 1.32 -31.17
C GLY A 62 21.19 0.92 -30.58
N HIS A 63 21.08 0.67 -29.27
CA HIS A 63 19.81 0.30 -28.62
C HIS A 63 18.73 1.38 -28.80
N LEU A 64 19.12 2.66 -28.71
CA LEU A 64 18.22 3.79 -28.94
C LEU A 64 17.70 3.86 -30.39
N LYS A 65 18.53 3.46 -31.37
CA LYS A 65 18.15 3.42 -32.79
C LYS A 65 17.18 2.27 -33.07
N ALA A 66 17.40 1.11 -32.44
CA ALA A 66 16.50 -0.02 -32.51
C ALA A 66 15.13 0.28 -31.87
N LEU A 67 15.12 0.99 -30.73
CA LEU A 67 13.88 1.41 -30.07
C LEU A 67 13.07 2.37 -30.94
N LYS A 68 13.73 3.38 -31.53
CA LYS A 68 13.09 4.32 -32.46
C LYS A 68 12.52 3.62 -33.70
N GLY A 69 13.22 2.61 -34.23
CA GLY A 69 12.72 1.81 -35.35
C GLY A 69 11.48 0.97 -35.01
N ARG A 70 11.42 0.42 -33.78
CA ARG A 70 10.23 -0.31 -33.30
C ARG A 70 9.03 0.61 -33.11
N ILE A 71 9.23 1.80 -32.55
CA ILE A 71 8.16 2.80 -32.38
C ILE A 71 7.56 3.18 -33.74
N ALA A 72 8.39 3.51 -34.73
CA ALA A 72 7.91 3.85 -36.08
C ALA A 72 7.20 2.70 -36.82
N THR A 73 7.43 1.45 -36.40
CA THR A 73 6.71 0.28 -36.96
C THR A 73 5.36 0.09 -36.27
N LEU A 74 5.32 0.28 -34.95
CA LEU A 74 4.09 0.22 -34.18
C LEU A 74 3.12 1.35 -34.54
N GLU A 75 3.62 2.57 -34.72
CA GLU A 75 2.83 3.71 -35.19
C GLU A 75 2.19 3.43 -36.55
N ARG A 76 2.92 2.80 -37.47
CA ARG A 76 2.39 2.40 -38.79
C ARG A 76 1.30 1.35 -38.69
N CYS A 77 1.48 0.32 -37.86
CA CYS A 77 0.45 -0.70 -37.62
C CYS A 77 -0.81 -0.11 -36.98
N ILE A 78 -0.65 0.88 -36.09
CA ILE A 78 -1.79 1.58 -35.47
C ILE A 78 -2.55 2.42 -36.51
N MET A 79 -1.83 3.07 -37.44
CA MET A 79 -2.45 3.81 -38.54
C MET A 79 -3.17 2.90 -39.53
N GLU A 80 -2.64 1.71 -39.82
CA GLU A 80 -3.27 0.71 -40.68
C GLU A 80 -4.53 0.09 -40.05
N GLN A 81 -4.59 0.00 -38.71
CA GLN A 81 -5.77 -0.54 -37.98
C GLN A 81 -6.90 0.48 -37.77
N GLN A 82 -6.67 1.79 -37.95
CA GLN A 82 -7.69 2.84 -37.78
C GLN A 82 -8.42 3.23 -39.07
N GLY A 83 -8.15 2.55 -40.19
CA GLY A 83 -8.89 2.71 -41.45
C GLY A 83 -10.25 2.01 -41.43
N GLY A 84 -11.19 2.50 -40.63
CA GLY A 84 -12.52 1.89 -40.56
C GLY A 84 -13.55 2.55 -39.64
N ILE A 85 -13.59 3.88 -39.50
CA ILE A 85 -14.82 4.64 -39.20
C ILE A 85 -14.66 6.02 -39.86
N SER A 86 -15.52 6.31 -40.83
CA SER A 86 -15.60 7.55 -41.60
C SER A 86 -16.60 8.54 -40.99
N LEU A 87 -16.33 9.85 -41.10
CA LEU A 87 -17.29 10.98 -41.19
C LEU A 87 -16.49 12.24 -41.59
N PRO A 88 -17.09 13.24 -42.28
CA PRO A 88 -16.61 13.70 -43.59
C PRO A 88 -15.79 14.99 -43.55
N LEU A 89 -14.78 15.03 -44.42
CA LEU A 89 -14.03 16.22 -44.82
C LEU A 89 -14.77 16.93 -45.96
N SER A 90 -14.96 18.24 -45.84
CA SER A 90 -14.99 19.13 -46.99
C SER A 90 -13.61 19.74 -47.14
N ASP A 91 -12.99 19.40 -48.26
CA ASP A 91 -11.67 19.84 -48.71
C ASP A 91 -11.82 21.05 -49.65
N GLY A 92 -10.80 21.90 -49.69
CA GLY A 92 -10.78 23.09 -50.54
C GLY A 92 -9.51 23.90 -50.36
N SER A 93 -8.46 23.52 -51.10
CA SER A 93 -7.17 24.17 -51.15
C SER A 93 -7.12 25.34 -52.17
N LEU A 94 -6.03 26.13 -52.04
CA LEU A 94 -5.39 27.07 -52.99
C LEU A 94 -5.52 28.58 -52.67
N SER A 95 -4.39 29.16 -52.26
CA SER A 95 -4.02 30.58 -52.43
C SER A 95 -3.70 30.88 -53.91
N PRO A 96 -3.33 32.11 -54.38
CA PRO A 96 -3.10 33.40 -53.68
C PRO A 96 -3.70 34.65 -54.40
N GLU A 97 -3.73 35.82 -53.73
CA GLU A 97 -3.28 37.15 -54.27
C GLU A 97 -3.82 38.36 -53.47
N ASN A 98 -2.85 39.11 -52.93
CA ASN A 98 -2.63 40.56 -53.09
C ASN A 98 -3.56 41.63 -52.47
N THR A 99 -2.86 42.60 -51.86
CA THR A 99 -3.17 44.05 -51.69
C THR A 99 -3.90 44.50 -50.41
N GLN A 100 -3.08 44.84 -49.40
CA GLN A 100 -3.30 45.97 -48.46
C GLN A 100 -3.30 47.31 -49.23
N PRO A 101 -3.84 48.46 -48.73
CA PRO A 101 -3.50 48.98 -47.39
C PRO A 101 -4.53 49.91 -46.68
N CYS A 102 -4.11 50.31 -45.47
CA CYS A 102 -4.40 51.55 -44.71
C CYS A 102 -5.48 51.54 -43.61
N SER A 103 -4.94 51.48 -42.38
CA SER A 103 -5.22 52.18 -41.10
C SER A 103 -5.87 53.60 -41.22
N PRO A 104 -6.29 54.31 -40.13
CA PRO A 104 -5.79 54.18 -38.74
C PRO A 104 -6.75 54.53 -37.55
N ASP A 105 -6.18 54.39 -36.35
CA ASP A 105 -6.39 55.12 -35.09
C ASP A 105 -7.63 54.94 -34.20
N GLY A 106 -7.36 54.73 -32.90
CA GLY A 106 -8.31 54.93 -31.81
C GLY A 106 -7.96 54.15 -30.52
N GLU A 107 -7.14 54.77 -29.67
CA GLU A 107 -6.60 54.25 -28.41
C GLU A 107 -7.63 53.92 -27.29
N ASN A 108 -7.21 52.98 -26.43
CA ASN A 108 -7.39 52.89 -24.97
C ASN A 108 -8.79 52.91 -24.35
N THR A 109 -9.15 51.84 -23.63
CA THR A 109 -9.28 51.91 -22.17
C THR A 109 -9.39 50.55 -21.48
N ASP A 110 -8.66 50.50 -20.37
CA ASP A 110 -8.52 49.52 -19.30
C ASP A 110 -9.82 48.81 -18.83
N LYS A 111 -9.83 47.48 -18.85
CA LYS A 111 -10.75 46.63 -18.07
C LYS A 111 -10.04 45.37 -17.58
N SER A 112 -9.02 45.57 -16.75
CA SER A 112 -8.32 44.50 -16.03
C SER A 112 -8.87 44.24 -14.61
N LEU A 113 -10.03 44.79 -14.23
CA LEU A 113 -10.51 44.77 -12.84
C LEU A 113 -11.86 44.05 -12.56
N GLU A 114 -12.49 43.38 -13.54
CA GLU A 114 -13.80 42.72 -13.31
C GLU A 114 -13.76 41.18 -13.27
N ARG A 115 -12.59 40.54 -13.33
CA ARG A 115 -12.47 39.06 -13.34
C ARG A 115 -12.03 38.47 -11.99
N ARG A 116 -12.51 39.01 -10.87
CA ARG A 116 -12.23 38.48 -9.51
C ARG A 116 -13.46 38.24 -8.63
N THR A 117 -14.67 38.30 -9.17
CA THR A 117 -15.92 38.10 -8.40
C THR A 117 -16.81 36.94 -8.87
N SER A 118 -16.24 35.96 -9.58
CA SER A 118 -16.96 34.74 -9.99
C SER A 118 -16.54 33.50 -9.19
N LEU A 119 -16.40 33.62 -7.86
CA LEU A 119 -16.14 32.51 -6.93
C LEU A 119 -17.43 31.90 -6.35
N ALA A 120 -18.58 32.08 -7.01
CA ALA A 120 -19.90 31.66 -6.52
C ALA A 120 -20.66 30.69 -7.44
N SER A 121 -20.00 30.00 -8.37
CA SER A 121 -20.71 29.16 -9.36
C SER A 121 -20.13 27.75 -9.54
N ILE A 122 -20.13 26.94 -8.46
CA ILE A 122 -20.26 25.47 -8.55
C ILE A 122 -21.22 24.94 -7.46
N SER A 123 -22.24 25.71 -7.08
CA SER A 123 -23.34 25.22 -6.22
C SER A 123 -24.48 24.56 -7.00
N SER A 124 -24.40 24.50 -8.33
CA SER A 124 -25.47 23.94 -9.16
C SER A 124 -25.28 22.44 -9.41
N SER A 125 -26.06 21.64 -8.67
CA SER A 125 -26.48 20.24 -8.92
C SER A 125 -25.70 19.08 -8.30
N ILE A 126 -25.33 19.16 -7.02
CA ILE A 126 -25.10 17.95 -6.20
C ILE A 126 -26.17 17.86 -5.11
N GLN A 127 -27.41 17.58 -5.52
CA GLN A 127 -28.45 17.27 -4.54
C GLN A 127 -28.27 15.82 -4.08
N VAL A 128 -27.95 15.63 -2.80
CA VAL A 128 -28.42 14.43 -2.11
C VAL A 128 -29.95 14.47 -2.26
N PRO A 129 -30.63 13.38 -2.69
CA PRO A 129 -32.09 13.36 -2.80
C PRO A 129 -32.80 13.74 -1.48
N TYR A 130 -32.05 13.73 -0.37
CA TYR A 130 -32.48 14.01 0.98
C TYR A 130 -31.49 14.97 1.67
N VAL A 131 -31.98 16.11 2.18
CA VAL A 131 -31.20 17.00 3.03
C VAL A 131 -31.04 16.34 4.40
N ILE A 132 -29.81 15.96 4.75
CA ILE A 132 -29.52 15.33 6.04
C ILE A 132 -29.65 16.39 7.14
N PRO A 133 -30.54 16.21 8.14
CA PRO A 133 -30.67 17.16 9.25
C PRO A 133 -29.36 17.32 10.02
N GLU A 134 -29.11 18.52 10.56
CA GLU A 134 -27.84 18.80 11.25
C GLU A 134 -27.60 17.91 12.46
N LEU A 135 -28.67 17.56 13.20
CA LEU A 135 -28.61 16.61 14.30
C LEU A 135 -28.13 15.23 13.84
N VAL A 136 -28.63 14.75 12.70
CA VAL A 136 -28.23 13.45 12.13
C VAL A 136 -26.76 13.47 11.71
N LYS A 137 -26.25 14.60 11.18
CA LYS A 137 -24.81 14.73 10.87
C LYS A 137 -23.95 14.65 12.14
N ALA A 138 -24.35 15.35 13.20
CA ALA A 138 -23.65 15.30 14.49
C ALA A 138 -23.64 13.88 15.08
N ASP A 139 -24.77 13.17 14.99
CA ASP A 139 -24.88 11.77 15.42
C ASP A 139 -23.96 10.85 14.59
N LEU A 140 -23.88 11.05 13.27
CA LEU A 140 -23.00 10.28 12.38
C LEU A 140 -21.52 10.55 12.66
N ASP A 141 -21.14 11.79 12.97
CA ASP A 141 -19.79 12.14 13.42
C ASP A 141 -19.44 11.39 14.71
N GLN A 142 -20.34 11.41 15.69
CA GLN A 142 -20.16 10.69 16.96
C GLN A 142 -20.01 9.18 16.72
N LEU A 143 -20.90 8.59 15.92
CA LEU A 143 -20.89 7.17 15.58
C LEU A 143 -19.60 6.74 14.88
N TYR A 144 -19.03 7.58 14.00
CA TYR A 144 -17.73 7.28 13.38
C TYR A 144 -16.66 7.07 14.44
N PHE A 145 -16.49 8.03 15.36
CA PHE A 145 -15.43 7.93 16.36
C PHE A 145 -15.67 6.83 17.40
N GLU A 146 -16.93 6.45 17.63
CA GLU A 146 -17.27 5.37 18.57
C GLU A 146 -17.09 3.98 17.93
N ARG A 147 -17.46 3.83 16.65
CA ARG A 147 -17.64 2.50 16.02
C ARG A 147 -16.66 2.18 14.90
N VAL A 148 -16.07 3.20 14.27
CA VAL A 148 -15.18 3.03 13.11
C VAL A 148 -13.74 3.32 13.51
N HIS A 149 -13.52 4.47 14.15
CA HIS A 149 -12.20 4.98 14.51
C HIS A 149 -11.35 4.03 15.35
N PRO A 150 -11.88 3.26 16.34
CA PRO A 150 -11.05 2.33 17.12
C PRO A 150 -10.34 1.27 16.27
N LEU A 151 -10.90 0.92 15.10
CA LEU A 151 -10.34 -0.06 14.16
C LEU A 151 -9.65 0.60 12.96
N ILE A 152 -9.98 1.86 12.67
CA ILE A 152 -9.47 2.64 11.53
C ILE A 152 -9.03 4.02 12.03
N PRO A 153 -7.96 4.12 12.84
CA PRO A 153 -7.66 5.31 13.61
C PRO A 153 -6.82 6.31 12.80
N VAL A 154 -7.40 6.88 11.75
CA VAL A 154 -6.69 7.75 10.78
C VAL A 154 -6.92 9.25 11.01
N LEU A 155 -7.79 9.64 11.94
CA LEU A 155 -8.17 11.03 12.21
C LEU A 155 -7.96 11.44 13.67
N GLN A 156 -7.46 12.65 13.91
CA GLN A 156 -7.45 13.23 15.24
C GLN A 156 -8.81 13.92 15.52
N ARG A 157 -9.46 13.56 16.62
CA ARG A 157 -10.85 13.94 16.91
C ARG A 157 -11.04 15.46 17.00
N THR A 158 -10.17 16.15 17.74
CA THR A 158 -10.27 17.61 17.96
C THR A 158 -10.08 18.40 16.66
N ARG A 159 -9.10 18.02 15.84
CA ARG A 159 -8.74 18.60 14.54
C ARG A 159 -9.91 18.42 13.58
N TYR A 160 -10.46 17.21 13.51
CA TYR A 160 -11.68 16.93 12.74
C TYR A 160 -12.81 17.90 13.11
N PHE A 161 -13.21 17.95 14.39
CA PHE A 161 -14.34 18.79 14.80
C PHE A 161 -14.07 20.28 14.63
N THR A 162 -12.81 20.71 14.64
CA THR A 162 -12.42 22.10 14.41
C THR A 162 -12.75 22.53 12.99
N TRP A 163 -12.31 21.79 11.96
CA TRP A 163 -12.61 22.15 10.57
C TRP A 163 -14.02 21.71 10.14
N ALA A 164 -14.58 20.64 10.73
CA ALA A 164 -15.92 20.15 10.41
C ALA A 164 -17.01 21.19 10.73
N LYS A 165 -16.81 22.02 11.74
CA LYS A 165 -17.69 23.13 12.12
C LYS A 165 -17.31 24.47 11.46
N GLY A 166 -16.21 24.49 10.71
CA GLY A 166 -15.72 25.68 10.04
C GLY A 166 -16.66 26.15 8.91
N PRO A 167 -16.61 27.46 8.56
CA PRO A 167 -17.51 28.05 7.55
C PRO A 167 -17.18 27.64 6.11
N SER A 168 -15.94 27.20 5.84
CA SER A 168 -15.49 26.74 4.53
C SER A 168 -14.72 25.42 4.64
N LYS A 169 -14.91 24.54 3.66
CA LYS A 169 -14.28 23.21 3.59
C LYS A 169 -13.80 22.98 2.17
N SER A 170 -12.66 22.32 2.01
CA SER A 170 -12.24 21.80 0.71
C SER A 170 -13.15 20.66 0.27
N ASP A 171 -13.19 20.38 -1.03
CA ASP A 171 -13.97 19.25 -1.55
C ASP A 171 -13.50 17.92 -0.94
N SER A 172 -12.20 17.76 -0.70
CA SER A 172 -11.59 16.60 -0.04
C SER A 172 -12.10 16.42 1.38
N ARG A 173 -12.21 17.49 2.16
CA ARG A 173 -12.78 17.46 3.52
C ARG A 173 -14.24 17.10 3.51
N ILE A 174 -15.03 17.63 2.58
CA ILE A 174 -16.44 17.28 2.44
C ILE A 174 -16.57 15.79 2.06
N ALA A 175 -15.79 15.32 1.08
CA ALA A 175 -15.78 13.91 0.68
C ALA A 175 -15.41 12.99 1.86
N LEU A 176 -14.44 13.38 2.69
CA LEU A 176 -14.07 12.67 3.91
C LEU A 176 -15.24 12.59 4.91
N GLN A 177 -15.93 13.71 5.19
CA GLN A 177 -17.11 13.67 6.08
C GLN A 177 -18.18 12.69 5.59
N TYR A 178 -18.48 12.73 4.30
CA TYR A 178 -19.44 11.79 3.70
C TYR A 178 -18.96 10.34 3.73
N ALA A 179 -17.66 10.09 3.58
CA ALA A 179 -17.08 8.75 3.73
C ALA A 179 -17.17 8.24 5.18
N MET A 180 -16.88 9.10 6.16
CA MET A 180 -17.07 8.82 7.59
C MET A 180 -18.53 8.47 7.90
N TRP A 181 -19.46 9.30 7.44
CA TRP A 181 -20.89 9.09 7.61
C TRP A 181 -21.39 7.81 6.92
N THR A 182 -20.88 7.50 5.73
CA THR A 182 -21.23 6.28 4.99
C THR A 182 -20.87 5.03 5.80
N LEU A 183 -19.65 4.99 6.34
CA LEU A 183 -19.19 3.84 7.12
C LEU A 183 -19.87 3.78 8.50
N ALA A 184 -20.04 4.91 9.17
CA ALA A 184 -20.78 5.00 10.44
C ALA A 184 -22.24 4.54 10.30
N ALA A 185 -22.93 4.99 9.24
CA ALA A 185 -24.29 4.56 8.93
C ALA A 185 -24.37 3.07 8.62
N SER A 186 -23.32 2.47 8.04
CA SER A 186 -23.28 1.02 7.80
C SER A 186 -23.21 0.17 9.06
N LEU A 187 -22.70 0.75 10.16
CA LEU A 187 -22.59 0.12 11.47
C LEU A 187 -23.74 0.50 12.43
N SER A 188 -24.71 1.28 11.97
CA SER A 188 -25.87 1.72 12.76
C SER A 188 -27.17 1.21 12.17
N THR A 189 -27.99 0.56 12.99
CA THR A 189 -29.33 0.12 12.62
C THR A 189 -30.27 1.29 12.37
N HIS A 190 -30.06 2.43 13.04
CA HIS A 190 -30.90 3.62 12.92
C HIS A 190 -30.66 4.42 11.62
N CYS A 191 -29.52 4.23 10.97
CA CYS A 191 -29.12 5.02 9.78
C CYS A 191 -29.20 4.22 8.46
N GLN A 192 -29.89 3.08 8.46
CA GLN A 192 -29.94 2.19 7.29
C GLN A 192 -30.57 2.86 6.06
N SER A 193 -31.55 3.74 6.24
CA SER A 193 -32.28 4.42 5.15
C SER A 193 -31.42 5.41 4.37
N ILE A 194 -30.45 6.06 5.02
CA ILE A 194 -29.61 7.10 4.41
C ILE A 194 -28.27 6.55 3.88
N ARG A 195 -27.86 5.35 4.33
CA ARG A 195 -26.57 4.73 4.00
C ARG A 195 -26.27 4.69 2.50
N ASP A 196 -27.21 4.19 1.70
CA ASP A 196 -26.95 3.98 0.26
C ASP A 196 -26.86 5.33 -0.50
N SER A 197 -27.61 6.35 -0.05
CA SER A 197 -27.50 7.71 -0.57
C SER A 197 -26.16 8.35 -0.19
N LEU A 198 -25.72 8.18 1.05
CA LEU A 198 -24.41 8.65 1.53
C LEU A 198 -23.28 8.04 0.71
N TYR A 199 -23.32 6.72 0.49
CA TYR A 199 -22.35 6.02 -0.33
C TYR A 199 -22.31 6.54 -1.78
N ALA A 200 -23.48 6.65 -2.43
CA ALA A 200 -23.56 7.14 -3.80
C ALA A 200 -23.04 8.58 -3.94
N HIS A 201 -23.32 9.44 -2.97
CA HIS A 201 -22.83 10.80 -2.93
C HIS A 201 -21.30 10.84 -2.72
N THR A 202 -20.79 10.14 -1.70
CA THR A 202 -19.35 10.03 -1.40
C THR A 202 -18.56 9.61 -2.62
N LYS A 203 -19.01 8.53 -3.29
CA LYS A 203 -18.33 8.01 -4.48
C LYS A 203 -18.30 9.04 -5.60
N ARG A 204 -19.42 9.70 -5.88
CA ARG A 204 -19.49 10.73 -6.93
C ARG A 204 -18.60 11.92 -6.63
N MET A 205 -18.54 12.36 -5.36
CA MET A 205 -17.64 13.44 -4.95
C MET A 205 -16.18 13.10 -5.23
N LEU A 206 -15.75 11.89 -4.86
CA LEU A 206 -14.37 11.45 -5.09
C LEU A 206 -14.03 11.32 -6.58
N GLU A 207 -14.96 10.85 -7.40
CA GLU A 207 -14.80 10.81 -8.87
C GLU A 207 -14.69 12.23 -9.47
N ILE A 208 -15.46 13.20 -8.95
CA ILE A 208 -15.34 14.60 -9.38
C ILE A 208 -13.99 15.20 -9.00
N ILE A 209 -13.52 14.96 -7.76
CA ILE A 209 -12.21 15.44 -7.30
C ILE A 209 -11.10 14.85 -8.18
N GLU A 210 -11.18 13.56 -8.52
CA GLU A 210 -10.23 12.88 -9.41
C GLU A 210 -10.23 13.47 -10.85
N SER A 211 -11.36 13.99 -11.32
CA SER A 211 -11.48 14.58 -12.67
C SER A 211 -10.96 16.02 -12.80
N LYS A 212 -10.61 16.67 -11.69
CA LYS A 212 -10.10 18.06 -11.72
C LYS A 212 -8.63 18.06 -12.14
N ASP A 213 -8.30 18.87 -13.14
CA ASP A 213 -6.92 19.13 -13.52
C ASP A 213 -6.23 19.93 -12.40
N ASN A 214 -5.40 19.26 -11.60
CA ASN A 214 -4.55 19.90 -10.60
C ASN A 214 -3.22 20.29 -11.25
N GLU A 215 -3.07 21.57 -11.63
CA GLU A 215 -1.83 22.11 -12.21
C GLU A 215 -0.60 21.96 -11.28
N MET A 216 -0.82 21.74 -9.98
CA MET A 216 0.21 21.76 -8.93
C MET A 216 0.49 20.39 -8.26
N ASP A 217 -0.09 19.28 -8.73
CA ASP A 217 0.06 17.93 -8.13
C ASP A 217 -0.11 17.90 -6.60
N PHE A 218 -0.92 18.80 -6.03
CA PHE A 218 -1.18 18.84 -4.60
C PHE A 218 -2.36 17.93 -4.27
N PHE A 219 -2.18 17.05 -3.28
CA PHE A 219 -3.20 16.11 -2.82
C PHE A 219 -3.46 16.34 -1.33
N ASP A 220 -4.73 16.54 -0.99
CA ASP A 220 -5.16 16.61 0.39
C ASP A 220 -5.16 15.19 1.00
N ILE A 221 -4.67 15.07 2.24
CA ILE A 221 -4.71 13.78 2.97
C ILE A 221 -6.14 13.27 3.16
N GLU A 222 -7.09 14.20 3.29
CA GLU A 222 -8.51 13.89 3.42
C GLU A 222 -9.07 13.14 2.21
N GLN A 223 -8.52 13.37 1.00
CA GLN A 223 -8.91 12.60 -0.19
C GLN A 223 -8.49 11.13 -0.09
N ALA A 224 -7.26 10.86 0.37
CA ALA A 224 -6.78 9.50 0.60
C ALA A 224 -7.58 8.83 1.74
N GLN A 225 -7.80 9.52 2.84
CA GLN A 225 -8.62 9.02 3.95
C GLN A 225 -10.07 8.70 3.50
N ALA A 226 -10.67 9.53 2.65
CA ALA A 226 -12.00 9.28 2.10
C ALA A 226 -12.05 8.02 1.21
N TRP A 227 -11.07 7.85 0.31
CA TRP A 227 -10.96 6.63 -0.51
C TRP A 227 -10.73 5.38 0.35
N LEU A 228 -9.93 5.48 1.41
CA LEU A 228 -9.70 4.40 2.37
C LEU A 228 -11.00 3.95 3.03
N LEU A 229 -11.76 4.89 3.61
CA LEU A 229 -13.04 4.59 4.26
C LEU A 229 -14.07 4.03 3.25
N LEU A 230 -14.10 4.57 2.03
CA LEU A 230 -14.98 4.09 0.97
C LEU A 230 -14.63 2.66 0.51
N ALA A 231 -13.33 2.35 0.37
CA ALA A 231 -12.88 1.01 0.01
C ALA A 231 -13.29 -0.01 1.07
N ILE A 232 -13.08 0.30 2.35
CA ILE A 232 -13.49 -0.55 3.47
C ILE A 232 -15.01 -0.76 3.46
N TYR A 233 -15.79 0.30 3.28
CA TYR A 233 -17.25 0.19 3.12
C TYR A 233 -17.63 -0.79 2.00
N GLN A 234 -16.99 -0.69 0.84
CA GLN A 234 -17.30 -1.53 -0.31
C GLN A 234 -16.93 -3.01 -0.09
N PHE A 235 -15.84 -3.30 0.62
CA PHE A 235 -15.52 -4.66 1.06
C PHE A 235 -16.58 -5.21 2.03
N MET A 236 -17.08 -4.38 2.95
CA MET A 236 -18.06 -4.79 3.95
C MET A 236 -19.50 -4.89 3.43
N ARG A 237 -19.91 -4.05 2.46
CA ARG A 237 -21.33 -3.86 2.13
C ARG A 237 -21.66 -3.96 0.65
N SER A 238 -20.67 -4.01 -0.23
CA SER A 238 -20.88 -3.99 -1.67
C SER A 238 -20.34 -5.24 -2.34
N THR A 239 -19.34 -5.11 -3.20
CA THR A 239 -18.70 -6.25 -3.85
C THR A 239 -17.20 -6.15 -3.64
N TYR A 240 -16.55 -7.31 -3.51
CA TYR A 240 -15.11 -7.42 -3.38
C TYR A 240 -14.37 -6.66 -4.49
N ARG A 241 -14.83 -6.79 -5.75
CA ARG A 241 -14.28 -6.07 -6.91
C ARG A 241 -14.30 -4.55 -6.73
N LYS A 242 -15.40 -3.98 -6.22
CA LYS A 242 -15.51 -2.53 -6.02
C LYS A 242 -14.50 -2.08 -4.96
N GLY A 243 -14.49 -2.74 -3.80
CA GLY A 243 -13.54 -2.45 -2.72
C GLY A 243 -12.10 -2.50 -3.18
N TRP A 244 -11.74 -3.51 -3.97
CA TRP A 244 -10.39 -3.66 -4.52
C TRP A 244 -10.01 -2.55 -5.52
N LEU A 245 -10.93 -2.13 -6.40
CA LEU A 245 -10.69 -1.01 -7.32
C LEU A 245 -10.58 0.34 -6.61
N SER A 246 -11.34 0.56 -5.54
CA SER A 246 -11.21 1.76 -4.71
C SER A 246 -9.94 1.75 -3.86
N ALA A 247 -9.53 0.59 -3.34
CA ALA A 247 -8.23 0.42 -2.69
C ALA A 247 -7.08 0.69 -3.67
N GLY A 248 -7.18 0.27 -4.93
CA GLY A 248 -6.21 0.61 -5.96
C GLY A 248 -6.02 2.12 -6.17
N ARG A 249 -7.12 2.90 -6.18
CA ARG A 249 -7.06 4.38 -6.23
C ARG A 249 -6.36 4.96 -5.01
N LEU A 250 -6.74 4.49 -3.82
CA LEU A 250 -6.06 4.84 -2.58
C LEU A 250 -4.55 4.59 -2.68
N PHE A 251 -4.12 3.40 -3.09
CA PHE A 251 -2.70 3.05 -3.15
C PHE A 251 -1.93 3.95 -4.10
N ARG A 252 -2.53 4.37 -5.22
CA ARG A 252 -1.93 5.36 -6.13
C ARG A 252 -1.81 6.73 -5.48
N LEU A 253 -2.83 7.20 -4.76
CA LEU A 253 -2.75 8.46 -4.02
C LEU A 253 -1.64 8.41 -2.96
N ILE A 254 -1.55 7.32 -2.17
CA ILE A 254 -0.49 7.11 -1.18
C ILE A 254 0.90 7.22 -1.81
N GLN A 255 1.09 6.63 -2.99
CA GLN A 255 2.35 6.67 -3.74
C GLN A 255 2.65 8.08 -4.28
N MET A 256 1.66 8.76 -4.87
CA MET A 256 1.80 10.13 -5.39
C MET A 256 2.12 11.14 -4.27
N MET A 257 1.50 10.96 -3.10
CA MET A 257 1.76 11.75 -1.90
C MET A 257 3.08 11.39 -1.18
N ARG A 258 3.77 10.33 -1.62
CA ARG A 258 5.01 9.82 -1.01
C ARG A 258 4.88 9.51 0.48
N LEU A 259 3.72 9.04 0.92
CA LEU A 259 3.49 8.75 2.36
C LEU A 259 4.29 7.54 2.87
N TYR A 260 5.00 6.82 2.00
CA TYR A 260 5.91 5.73 2.38
C TYR A 260 7.27 6.23 2.90
N GLU A 261 7.57 7.52 2.79
CA GLU A 261 8.86 8.09 3.19
C GLU A 261 8.74 9.42 3.96
N ILE A 262 7.68 9.55 4.77
CA ILE A 262 7.38 10.76 5.57
C ILE A 262 8.55 11.13 6.49
N ASP A 263 9.20 10.12 7.06
CA ASP A 263 10.29 10.27 8.03
C ASP A 263 11.67 10.04 7.41
N SER A 264 11.78 10.15 6.08
CA SER A 264 13.06 10.10 5.38
C SER A 264 13.96 11.25 5.86
N PRO A 265 15.23 10.98 6.22
CA PRO A 265 16.17 12.00 6.67
C PRO A 265 16.52 12.93 5.49
N ASN A 266 15.71 13.96 5.27
CA ASN A 266 15.97 14.97 4.24
C ASN A 266 16.40 16.28 4.92
N GLU A 267 17.67 16.63 4.77
CA GLU A 267 18.35 17.69 5.52
C GLU A 267 17.83 19.11 5.21
N LEU A 268 17.24 19.33 4.02
CA LEU A 268 16.88 20.67 3.54
C LEU A 268 15.52 21.20 4.02
N ALA A 269 14.56 20.32 4.33
CA ALA A 269 13.19 20.72 4.72
C ALA A 269 12.99 20.82 6.23
N THR A 270 13.70 20.00 7.00
CA THR A 270 13.51 19.84 8.45
C THR A 270 13.94 21.07 9.27
N GLN A 271 14.67 22.02 8.68
CA GLN A 271 15.28 23.14 9.40
C GLN A 271 14.46 24.44 9.38
N LEU A 272 13.37 24.54 8.61
CA LEU A 272 12.72 25.83 8.33
C LEU A 272 11.35 26.00 9.01
N ILE A 273 10.63 24.93 9.34
CA ILE A 273 9.27 24.98 9.91
C ILE A 273 9.11 23.84 10.93
N GLU A 274 8.62 24.15 12.13
CA GLU A 274 8.23 23.10 13.08
C GLU A 274 7.08 22.27 12.47
N PRO A 275 7.23 20.94 12.38
CA PRO A 275 6.21 20.12 11.76
C PRO A 275 4.93 20.12 12.60
N ASP A 276 3.77 20.23 11.94
CA ASP A 276 2.48 19.91 12.54
C ASP A 276 2.43 18.40 12.82
N TRP A 277 2.81 18.01 14.04
CA TRP A 277 2.93 16.61 14.43
C TRP A 277 1.62 15.83 14.29
N VAL A 278 0.47 16.49 14.46
CA VAL A 278 -0.84 15.84 14.29
C VAL A 278 -1.07 15.53 12.82
N GLU A 279 -0.76 16.46 11.91
CA GLU A 279 -0.86 16.22 10.47
C GLU A 279 0.11 15.12 10.01
N VAL A 280 1.35 15.13 10.51
CA VAL A 280 2.34 14.09 10.22
C VAL A 280 1.81 12.73 10.67
N GLU A 281 1.25 12.64 11.88
CA GLU A 281 0.73 11.38 12.41
C GLU A 281 -0.55 10.90 11.68
N GLU A 282 -1.44 11.80 11.26
CA GLU A 282 -2.57 11.47 10.37
C GLU A 282 -2.09 10.88 9.04
N LYS A 283 -1.01 11.42 8.46
CA LYS A 283 -0.38 10.88 7.25
C LYS A 283 0.22 9.48 7.50
N ARG A 284 0.96 9.28 8.61
CA ARG A 284 1.53 7.96 8.97
C ARG A 284 0.43 6.92 9.14
N ARG A 285 -0.62 7.24 9.89
CA ARG A 285 -1.75 6.32 10.15
C ARG A 285 -2.52 5.99 8.88
N THR A 286 -2.74 6.97 8.01
CA THR A 286 -3.38 6.76 6.70
C THR A 286 -2.55 5.83 5.82
N PHE A 287 -1.23 6.05 5.74
CA PHE A 287 -0.32 5.16 5.04
C PHE A 287 -0.37 3.74 5.59
N TRP A 288 -0.22 3.57 6.90
CA TRP A 288 -0.18 2.25 7.51
C TRP A 288 -1.49 1.50 7.42
N MET A 289 -2.62 2.19 7.48
CA MET A 289 -3.93 1.56 7.30
C MET A 289 -4.14 1.12 5.84
N ALA A 290 -3.68 1.91 4.87
CA ALA A 290 -3.64 1.50 3.46
C ALA A 290 -2.70 0.31 3.25
N TYR A 291 -1.54 0.31 3.90
CA TYR A 291 -0.58 -0.80 3.88
C TYR A 291 -1.21 -2.08 4.42
N THR A 292 -1.86 -2.05 5.58
CA THR A 292 -2.53 -3.24 6.14
C THR A 292 -3.70 -3.70 5.27
N LEU A 293 -4.48 -2.77 4.71
CA LEU A 293 -5.58 -3.06 3.78
C LEU A 293 -5.10 -3.86 2.56
N ASP A 294 -3.96 -3.48 1.97
CA ASP A 294 -3.35 -4.16 0.83
C ASP A 294 -2.98 -5.62 1.15
N ARG A 295 -2.54 -5.91 2.38
CA ARG A 295 -2.21 -7.28 2.79
C ARG A 295 -3.47 -8.09 3.09
N PHE A 296 -4.39 -7.53 3.85
CA PHE A 296 -5.61 -8.24 4.27
C PHE A 296 -6.55 -8.54 3.12
N ALA A 297 -6.74 -7.60 2.18
CA ALA A 297 -7.54 -7.87 1.01
C ALA A 297 -6.93 -9.03 0.21
N ASN A 298 -5.63 -8.99 -0.07
CA ASN A 298 -5.05 -9.90 -1.04
C ASN A 298 -4.70 -11.30 -0.50
N ILE A 299 -4.60 -11.52 0.82
CA ILE A 299 -4.15 -12.80 1.39
C ILE A 299 -5.01 -13.99 0.97
N ARG A 300 -6.34 -13.89 1.04
CA ARG A 300 -7.24 -15.02 0.69
C ARG A 300 -7.26 -15.31 -0.80
N LYS A 301 -7.27 -14.28 -1.64
CA LYS A 301 -7.30 -14.45 -3.11
C LYS A 301 -5.94 -14.79 -3.69
N GLY A 302 -4.86 -14.63 -2.93
CA GLY A 302 -3.50 -14.88 -3.41
C GLY A 302 -3.06 -13.83 -4.44
N TRP A 303 -3.64 -12.63 -4.42
CA TRP A 303 -3.34 -11.58 -5.39
C TRP A 303 -2.06 -10.82 -5.03
N PRO A 304 -1.37 -10.19 -6.00
CA PRO A 304 -0.17 -9.41 -5.70
C PRO A 304 -0.45 -8.21 -4.79
N ILE A 305 0.50 -7.94 -3.89
CA ILE A 305 0.52 -6.76 -3.01
C ILE A 305 1.07 -5.57 -3.81
N THR A 306 0.52 -4.37 -3.58
CA THR A 306 0.89 -3.13 -4.27
C THR A 306 1.94 -2.29 -3.52
N LEU A 307 1.80 -2.17 -2.20
CA LEU A 307 2.64 -1.35 -1.32
C LEU A 307 3.81 -2.17 -0.77
N THR A 308 5.03 -1.76 -1.11
CA THR A 308 6.27 -2.47 -0.78
C THR A 308 6.65 -2.33 0.70
N GLU A 309 7.60 -3.14 1.15
CA GLU A 309 8.16 -3.05 2.52
C GLU A 309 9.30 -2.01 2.64
N HIS A 310 9.71 -1.37 1.53
CA HIS A 310 10.72 -0.32 1.52
C HIS A 310 10.12 1.01 1.98
N VAL A 311 9.98 1.14 3.30
CA VAL A 311 9.23 2.23 3.95
C VAL A 311 10.15 2.99 4.90
N LEU A 312 10.20 4.31 4.75
CA LEU A 312 10.89 5.27 5.63
C LEU A 312 9.87 6.11 6.39
N THR A 313 8.82 5.46 6.88
CA THR A 313 7.75 6.05 7.68
C THR A 313 7.70 5.30 8.99
N ARG A 314 7.71 6.01 10.11
CA ARG A 314 7.68 5.41 11.45
C ARG A 314 6.35 4.73 11.71
N LEU A 315 6.35 3.73 12.58
CA LEU A 315 5.11 3.08 13.04
C LEU A 315 4.20 4.10 13.73
N PRO A 316 2.87 3.88 13.75
CA PRO A 316 1.93 4.78 14.43
C PRO A 316 2.20 4.84 15.94
N MET A 317 2.01 6.02 16.53
CA MET A 317 2.02 6.16 17.98
C MET A 317 0.75 5.55 18.60
N PRO A 318 0.72 5.25 19.91
CA PRO A 318 -0.49 4.78 20.58
C PRO A 318 -1.60 5.83 20.53
N GLU A 319 -2.84 5.35 20.69
CA GLU A 319 -4.03 6.15 20.42
C GLU A 319 -4.21 7.34 21.38
N ALA A 320 -3.84 7.16 22.66
CA ALA A 320 -3.99 8.20 23.66
C ALA A 320 -3.14 9.44 23.35
N GLU A 321 -1.87 9.22 22.99
CA GLU A 321 -0.92 10.27 22.62
C GLU A 321 -1.36 10.98 21.35
N PHE A 322 -1.80 10.23 20.33
CA PHE A 322 -2.33 10.81 19.10
C PHE A 322 -3.54 11.72 19.35
N GLN A 323 -4.52 11.27 20.14
CA GLN A 323 -5.71 12.09 20.45
C GLN A 323 -5.37 13.30 21.32
N SER A 324 -4.40 13.18 22.23
CA SER A 324 -3.93 14.31 23.06
C SER A 324 -3.06 15.32 22.31
N GLY A 325 -2.59 14.98 21.10
CA GLY A 325 -1.67 15.80 20.32
C GLY A 325 -0.25 15.85 20.90
N GLN A 326 0.10 14.91 21.78
CA GLN A 326 1.43 14.83 22.38
C GLN A 326 2.38 14.07 21.45
N PRO A 327 3.47 14.69 20.96
CA PRO A 327 4.40 14.00 20.08
C PRO A 327 5.23 13.01 20.89
N ILE A 328 5.30 11.77 20.40
CA ILE A 328 6.23 10.77 20.91
C ILE A 328 7.05 10.20 19.75
N ASN A 329 8.28 9.77 20.06
CA ASN A 329 9.13 9.13 19.08
C ASN A 329 8.84 7.63 19.06
N VAL A 330 8.64 7.09 17.86
CA VAL A 330 8.28 5.70 17.58
C VAL A 330 9.22 5.14 16.52
N GLY A 331 9.55 3.85 16.63
CA GLY A 331 10.53 3.19 15.77
C GLY A 331 10.05 2.95 14.34
N PHE A 332 10.96 2.51 13.47
CA PHE A 332 10.62 2.03 12.14
C PHE A 332 10.18 0.57 12.17
N LEU A 333 9.42 0.15 11.14
CA LEU A 333 9.01 -1.25 10.98
C LEU A 333 10.21 -2.21 10.94
N SER A 334 11.32 -1.80 10.31
CA SER A 334 12.55 -2.60 10.23
C SER A 334 13.14 -2.92 11.60
N ASP A 335 13.19 -1.92 12.47
CA ASP A 335 13.80 -2.02 13.79
C ASP A 335 12.94 -2.88 14.71
N SER A 336 11.62 -2.67 14.63
CA SER A 336 10.65 -3.54 15.29
C SER A 336 10.85 -4.97 14.83
N LEU A 337 10.80 -5.28 13.53
CA LEU A 337 10.95 -6.65 13.00
C LEU A 337 12.27 -7.33 13.37
N ALA A 338 13.37 -6.58 13.46
CA ALA A 338 14.67 -7.10 13.90
C ALA A 338 14.69 -7.52 15.39
N GLY A 339 13.70 -7.09 16.18
CA GLY A 339 13.61 -7.40 17.61
C GLY A 339 14.42 -6.46 18.50
N ASN A 340 14.94 -5.36 17.95
CA ASN A 340 15.85 -4.45 18.65
C ASN A 340 15.12 -3.49 19.62
N ASP A 341 13.82 -3.27 19.41
CA ASP A 341 13.09 -2.14 20.01
C ASP A 341 11.99 -2.53 21.02
N PHE A 342 11.87 -3.82 21.36
CA PHE A 342 10.73 -4.35 22.12
C PHE A 342 10.55 -3.73 23.51
N ILE A 343 11.63 -3.33 24.17
CA ILE A 343 11.61 -2.81 25.56
C ILE A 343 11.54 -1.26 25.59
N THR A 344 11.98 -0.60 24.52
CA THR A 344 12.25 0.85 24.50
C THR A 344 11.21 1.67 23.78
N THR A 345 10.32 1.04 22.99
CA THR A 345 9.34 1.76 22.17
C THR A 345 7.91 1.71 22.76
N PRO A 346 7.15 2.81 22.69
CA PRO A 346 5.73 2.83 23.08
C PRO A 346 4.94 1.79 22.28
N GLN A 347 4.16 0.97 23.00
CA GLN A 347 3.42 -0.13 22.41
C GLN A 347 2.05 0.34 21.93
N SER A 348 1.66 -0.04 20.72
CA SER A 348 0.40 0.35 20.10
C SER A 348 -0.25 -0.87 19.44
N SER A 349 -1.54 -1.10 19.72
CA SER A 349 -2.33 -2.17 19.09
C SER A 349 -2.28 -2.09 17.56
N PHE A 350 -2.20 -0.88 17.02
CA PHE A 350 -2.10 -0.66 15.58
C PHE A 350 -0.73 -1.03 15.03
N SER A 351 0.34 -0.70 15.76
CA SER A 351 1.70 -1.12 15.39
C SER A 351 1.85 -2.65 15.37
N GLU A 352 1.27 -3.35 16.34
CA GLU A 352 1.26 -4.82 16.35
C GLU A 352 0.50 -5.42 15.16
N CYS A 353 -0.66 -4.82 14.83
CA CYS A 353 -1.44 -5.21 13.65
C CYS A 353 -0.62 -5.03 12.35
N ILE A 354 0.12 -3.92 12.23
CA ILE A 354 1.00 -3.66 11.08
C ILE A 354 2.11 -4.69 10.99
N ILE A 355 2.80 -4.98 12.08
CA ILE A 355 3.92 -5.93 12.11
C ILE A 355 3.45 -7.33 11.68
N LEU A 356 2.32 -7.80 12.23
CA LEU A 356 1.78 -9.12 11.84
C LEU A 356 1.18 -9.10 10.43
N ALA A 357 0.60 -7.99 9.96
CA ALA A 357 0.21 -7.84 8.57
C ALA A 357 1.42 -7.90 7.62
N THR A 358 2.57 -7.35 8.00
CA THR A 358 3.82 -7.46 7.24
C THR A 358 4.26 -8.92 7.12
N ILE A 359 4.34 -9.64 8.25
CA ILE A 359 4.74 -11.06 8.25
C ILE A 359 3.75 -11.92 7.44
N CYS A 360 2.45 -11.66 7.57
CA CYS A 360 1.41 -12.28 6.74
C CYS A 360 1.62 -11.99 5.24
N GLY A 361 1.93 -10.75 4.88
CA GLY A 361 2.26 -10.38 3.49
C GLY A 361 3.51 -11.06 2.95
N ARG A 362 4.53 -11.31 3.80
CA ARG A 362 5.71 -12.11 3.41
C ARG A 362 5.36 -13.55 3.10
N SER A 363 4.41 -14.16 3.82
CA SER A 363 3.90 -15.50 3.49
C SER A 363 3.25 -15.52 2.11
N LEU A 364 2.52 -14.46 1.74
CA LEU A 364 1.93 -14.32 0.41
C LEU A 364 3.00 -14.18 -0.68
N SER A 365 4.03 -13.37 -0.46
CA SER A 365 5.17 -13.28 -1.38
C SER A 365 5.92 -14.62 -1.50
N HIS A 366 6.09 -15.33 -0.39
CA HIS A 366 6.71 -16.66 -0.38
C HIS A 366 5.89 -17.67 -1.18
N ARG A 367 4.55 -17.64 -1.11
CA ARG A 367 3.69 -18.43 -1.99
C ARG A 367 3.96 -18.13 -3.46
N HIS A 368 3.94 -16.86 -3.86
CA HIS A 368 4.16 -16.49 -5.26
C HIS A 368 5.51 -16.96 -5.79
N LEU A 369 6.56 -16.80 -4.98
CA LEU A 369 7.88 -17.31 -5.33
C LEU A 369 7.90 -18.83 -5.43
N SER A 370 7.24 -19.54 -4.50
CA SER A 370 7.17 -21.01 -4.52
C SER A 370 6.44 -21.54 -5.76
N MET A 371 5.41 -20.84 -6.24
CA MET A 371 4.74 -21.16 -7.51
C MET A 371 5.70 -21.00 -8.70
N VAL A 372 6.50 -19.94 -8.72
CA VAL A 372 7.51 -19.71 -9.77
C VAL A 372 8.58 -20.80 -9.72
N ASP A 373 9.07 -21.14 -8.52
CA ASP A 373 10.06 -22.19 -8.32
C ASP A 373 9.54 -23.55 -8.78
N GLY A 374 8.25 -23.85 -8.60
CA GLY A 374 7.61 -25.06 -9.10
C GLY A 374 7.62 -25.19 -10.63
N VAL A 375 7.65 -24.07 -11.36
CA VAL A 375 7.68 -24.05 -12.84
C VAL A 375 9.11 -24.14 -13.40
N TYR A 376 10.05 -23.42 -12.79
CA TYR A 376 11.42 -23.31 -13.31
C TYR A 376 12.43 -24.26 -12.63
N GLY A 377 11.99 -25.04 -11.65
CA GLY A 377 12.84 -25.85 -10.79
C GLY A 377 13.24 -25.07 -9.54
N SER A 378 13.03 -25.67 -8.37
CA SER A 378 13.28 -25.05 -7.07
C SER A 378 14.62 -25.49 -6.49
N ASN A 379 15.27 -24.59 -5.73
CA ASN A 379 16.27 -24.98 -4.75
C ASN A 379 15.55 -25.19 -3.41
N PRO A 380 15.41 -26.45 -2.90
CA PRO A 380 14.72 -26.71 -1.65
C PRO A 380 15.28 -25.91 -0.47
N GLN A 381 16.58 -25.64 -0.45
CA GLN A 381 17.21 -24.85 0.61
C GLN A 381 16.74 -23.39 0.62
N GLU A 382 16.50 -22.79 -0.56
CA GLU A 382 15.99 -21.42 -0.66
C GLU A 382 14.50 -21.34 -0.27
N PHE A 383 13.73 -22.38 -0.59
CA PHE A 383 12.36 -22.49 -0.09
C PHE A 383 12.35 -22.53 1.44
N TRP A 384 13.05 -23.50 2.05
CA TRP A 384 13.02 -23.72 3.49
C TRP A 384 13.65 -22.55 4.25
N GLY A 385 14.73 -21.96 3.73
CA GLY A 385 15.33 -20.76 4.34
C GLY A 385 14.37 -19.57 4.39
N ARG A 386 13.56 -19.35 3.34
CA ARG A 386 12.51 -18.31 3.37
C ARG A 386 11.39 -18.70 4.35
N HIS A 387 10.99 -19.97 4.34
CA HIS A 387 9.91 -20.50 5.15
C HIS A 387 10.20 -20.34 6.65
N GLU A 388 11.35 -20.87 7.09
CA GLU A 388 11.83 -20.79 8.48
C GLU A 388 12.04 -19.35 8.94
N TRP A 389 12.51 -18.47 8.05
CA TRP A 389 12.70 -17.06 8.41
C TRP A 389 11.37 -16.35 8.70
N ILE A 390 10.34 -16.58 7.87
CA ILE A 390 9.00 -16.03 8.11
C ILE A 390 8.43 -16.61 9.41
N ASP A 391 8.58 -17.92 9.59
CA ASP A 391 8.07 -18.64 10.73
C ASP A 391 8.72 -18.22 12.06
N SER A 392 10.05 -18.08 12.09
CA SER A 392 10.80 -17.60 13.26
C SER A 392 10.43 -16.17 13.63
N ALA A 393 10.28 -15.29 12.63
CA ALA A 393 9.79 -13.92 12.85
C ALA A 393 8.37 -13.93 13.44
N LEU A 394 7.49 -14.80 12.95
CA LEU A 394 6.12 -14.95 13.44
C LEU A 394 6.08 -15.47 14.88
N ALA A 395 6.82 -16.54 15.19
CA ALA A 395 6.88 -17.15 16.52
C ALA A 395 7.43 -16.16 17.57
N THR A 396 8.46 -15.40 17.20
CA THR A 396 9.02 -14.33 18.03
C THR A 396 7.96 -13.28 18.34
N ARG A 397 7.19 -12.84 17.33
CA ARG A 397 6.13 -11.83 17.54
C ARG A 397 4.95 -12.35 18.34
N ILE A 398 4.50 -13.59 18.12
CA ILE A 398 3.43 -14.19 18.93
C ILE A 398 3.83 -14.24 20.40
N SER A 399 5.08 -14.61 20.68
CA SER A 399 5.61 -14.66 22.05
C SER A 399 5.63 -13.27 22.69
N MET A 400 6.14 -12.27 21.97
CA MET A 400 6.14 -10.87 22.40
C MET A 400 4.73 -10.33 22.68
N LEU A 401 3.80 -10.56 21.75
CA LEU A 401 2.40 -10.14 21.88
C LEU A 401 1.72 -10.76 23.11
N SER A 402 2.01 -12.04 23.38
CA SER A 402 1.44 -12.77 24.52
C SER A 402 1.99 -12.28 25.87
N LEU A 403 3.26 -11.88 25.91
CA LEU A 403 3.89 -11.29 27.09
C LEU A 403 3.36 -9.89 27.39
N THR A 404 3.20 -9.07 26.35
CA THR A 404 2.77 -7.68 26.47
C THR A 404 1.27 -7.56 26.76
N TYR A 405 0.46 -8.35 26.06
CA TYR A 405 -1.00 -8.29 26.12
C TYR A 405 -1.56 -9.65 26.56
N PRO A 406 -1.37 -10.00 27.85
CA PRO A 406 -1.90 -11.24 28.39
C PRO A 406 -3.42 -11.27 28.18
N PHE A 407 -3.94 -12.42 27.79
CA PHE A 407 -5.36 -12.56 27.52
C PHE A 407 -6.18 -12.31 28.79
N GLN A 408 -6.96 -11.24 28.81
CA GLN A 408 -7.91 -10.89 29.87
C GLN A 408 -9.28 -10.61 29.22
N SER A 409 -10.26 -11.46 29.49
CA SER A 409 -11.58 -11.50 28.81
C SER A 409 -12.36 -10.18 28.90
N GLU A 410 -12.20 -9.39 29.97
CA GLU A 410 -13.05 -8.20 30.22
C GLU A 410 -12.59 -6.91 29.50
N GLN A 411 -11.38 -6.86 28.94
CA GLN A 411 -10.82 -5.69 28.23
C GLN A 411 -10.06 -6.08 26.96
N MET A 412 -10.73 -6.82 26.08
CA MET A 412 -10.16 -7.17 24.78
C MET A 412 -10.13 -5.94 23.85
N ASP A 413 -8.94 -5.39 23.61
CA ASP A 413 -8.70 -4.47 22.49
C ASP A 413 -9.07 -5.21 21.19
N PRO A 414 -10.04 -4.70 20.40
CA PRO A 414 -10.51 -5.45 19.25
C PRO A 414 -9.52 -5.51 18.07
N MET A 415 -8.60 -4.54 17.99
CA MET A 415 -7.51 -4.58 17.03
C MET A 415 -6.50 -5.67 17.39
N LEU A 416 -6.21 -5.86 18.68
CA LEU A 416 -5.36 -6.96 19.16
C LEU A 416 -6.01 -8.34 18.94
N LEU A 417 -7.32 -8.47 19.13
CA LEU A 417 -8.05 -9.71 18.82
C LEU A 417 -7.84 -10.10 17.36
N PHE A 418 -8.09 -9.16 16.44
CA PHE A 418 -7.88 -9.39 15.01
C PHE A 418 -6.40 -9.66 14.67
N THR A 419 -5.48 -8.97 15.33
CA THR A 419 -4.03 -9.17 15.20
C THR A 419 -3.62 -10.60 15.56
N LYS A 420 -4.15 -11.16 16.66
CA LYS A 420 -3.95 -12.57 17.02
C LYS A 420 -4.48 -13.51 15.94
N MET A 421 -5.65 -13.23 15.36
CA MET A 421 -6.20 -14.04 14.25
C MET A 421 -5.32 -13.99 12.99
N ILE A 422 -4.70 -12.84 12.67
CA ILE A 422 -3.76 -12.73 11.55
C ILE A 422 -2.50 -13.56 11.79
N ALA A 423 -2.01 -13.60 13.03
CA ALA A 423 -0.88 -14.46 13.39
C ALA A 423 -1.19 -15.93 13.12
N GLN A 424 -2.34 -16.42 13.59
CA GLN A 424 -2.78 -17.80 13.33
C GLN A 424 -3.01 -18.06 11.83
N THR A 425 -3.62 -17.10 11.13
CA THR A 425 -3.81 -17.16 9.67
C THR A 425 -2.47 -17.35 8.94
N THR A 426 -1.41 -16.68 9.40
CA THR A 426 -0.09 -16.80 8.79
C THR A 426 0.49 -18.21 8.94
N ILE A 427 0.27 -18.87 10.10
CA ILE A 427 0.66 -20.28 10.30
C ILE A 427 -0.10 -21.20 9.32
N LEU A 428 -1.40 -20.98 9.16
CA LEU A 428 -2.22 -21.75 8.20
C LEU A 428 -1.75 -21.53 6.75
N CYS A 429 -1.41 -20.29 6.38
CA CYS A 429 -0.85 -19.95 5.07
C CYS A 429 0.49 -20.63 4.83
N LEU A 430 1.41 -20.62 5.79
CA LEU A 430 2.69 -21.31 5.70
C LEU A 430 2.49 -22.82 5.47
N HIS A 431 1.65 -23.46 6.27
CA HIS A 431 1.32 -24.86 6.08
C HIS A 431 0.73 -25.16 4.68
N LYS A 432 -0.19 -24.32 4.18
CA LYS A 432 -0.75 -24.47 2.84
C LYS A 432 0.32 -24.36 1.74
N ILE A 433 1.32 -23.50 1.91
CA ILE A 433 2.44 -23.36 0.95
C ILE A 433 3.24 -24.67 0.89
N ILE A 434 3.48 -25.32 2.03
CA ILE A 434 4.14 -26.64 2.09
C ILE A 434 3.28 -27.69 1.37
N GLU A 435 1.97 -27.76 1.66
CA GLU A 435 1.04 -28.71 1.03
C GLU A 435 0.95 -28.55 -0.49
N SER A 436 1.13 -27.32 -0.99
CA SER A 436 1.05 -27.00 -2.41
C SER A 436 2.34 -27.33 -3.18
N ALA A 437 3.43 -27.66 -2.47
CA ALA A 437 4.71 -28.00 -3.05
C ALA A 437 4.95 -29.53 -3.01
N SER A 438 5.64 -30.05 -4.02
CA SER A 438 6.02 -31.48 -4.08
C SER A 438 7.37 -31.70 -3.37
N TRP A 439 7.40 -32.66 -2.44
CA TRP A 439 8.58 -32.99 -1.65
C TRP A 439 8.98 -34.45 -1.87
N ASP A 440 9.98 -34.69 -2.73
CA ASP A 440 10.47 -36.04 -3.03
C ASP A 440 11.55 -36.52 -2.04
N SER A 441 12.12 -35.61 -1.24
CA SER A 441 13.20 -35.92 -0.28
C SER A 441 12.63 -36.26 1.10
N PRO A 442 12.92 -37.45 1.67
CA PRO A 442 12.46 -37.84 2.99
C PRO A 442 13.08 -37.03 4.13
N GLU A 443 14.14 -36.26 3.85
CA GLU A 443 14.84 -35.40 4.82
C GLU A 443 13.91 -34.36 5.47
N TYR A 444 12.85 -33.93 4.76
CA TYR A 444 11.91 -32.91 5.24
C TYR A 444 10.67 -33.47 5.92
N ASN A 445 10.48 -34.79 5.94
CA ASN A 445 9.24 -35.41 6.47
C ASN A 445 8.97 -35.04 7.93
N SER A 446 10.01 -35.03 8.77
CA SER A 446 9.85 -34.63 10.18
C SER A 446 9.41 -33.17 10.32
N LEU A 447 9.94 -32.29 9.48
CA LEU A 447 9.65 -30.87 9.49
C LEU A 447 8.22 -30.59 8.99
N ILE A 448 7.79 -31.27 7.93
CA ILE A 448 6.42 -31.20 7.40
C ILE A 448 5.40 -31.59 8.47
N LEU A 449 5.67 -32.67 9.22
CA LEU A 449 4.82 -33.11 10.34
C LEU A 449 4.75 -32.07 11.47
N GLU A 450 5.85 -31.38 11.76
CA GLU A 450 5.87 -30.29 12.75
C GLU A 450 4.98 -29.12 12.32
N TYR A 451 5.09 -28.66 11.07
CA TYR A 451 4.24 -27.61 10.53
C TYR A 451 2.76 -28.02 10.45
N GLU A 452 2.47 -29.28 10.17
CA GLU A 452 1.10 -29.81 10.25
C GLU A 452 0.55 -29.77 11.68
N GLN A 453 1.35 -30.15 12.68
CA GLN A 453 0.91 -30.08 14.07
C GLN A 453 0.65 -28.63 14.50
N ARG A 454 1.51 -27.70 14.07
CA ARG A 454 1.36 -26.27 14.36
C ARG A 454 0.15 -25.65 13.68
N SER A 455 -0.19 -26.06 12.44
CA SER A 455 -1.40 -25.58 11.77
C SER A 455 -2.67 -26.05 12.47
N ARG A 456 -2.69 -27.27 13.00
CA ARG A 456 -3.80 -27.76 13.85
C ARG A 456 -3.95 -26.94 15.13
N MET A 457 -2.85 -26.58 15.79
CA MET A 457 -2.88 -25.69 16.95
C MET A 457 -3.38 -24.30 16.60
N ALA A 458 -2.93 -23.73 15.48
CA ALA A 458 -3.35 -22.42 15.01
C ALA A 458 -4.86 -22.37 14.66
N ALA A 459 -5.39 -23.45 14.06
CA ALA A 459 -6.81 -23.58 13.80
C ALA A 459 -7.63 -23.61 15.10
N LYS A 460 -7.18 -24.37 16.11
CA LYS A 460 -7.82 -24.40 17.44
C LYS A 460 -7.82 -23.02 18.11
N GLU A 461 -6.69 -22.32 18.08
CA GLU A 461 -6.59 -20.96 18.62
C GLU A 461 -7.54 -20.00 17.87
N THR A 462 -7.64 -20.12 16.54
CA THR A 462 -8.58 -19.31 15.75
C THR A 462 -10.04 -19.60 16.12
N VAL A 463 -10.38 -20.85 16.43
CA VAL A 463 -11.71 -21.26 16.91
C VAL A 463 -12.03 -20.61 18.27
N GLU A 464 -11.08 -20.60 19.20
CA GLU A 464 -11.28 -19.93 20.50
C GLU A 464 -11.46 -18.42 20.34
N LEU A 465 -10.63 -17.77 19.51
CA LEU A 465 -10.79 -16.35 19.18
C LEU A 465 -12.14 -16.06 18.48
N ALA A 466 -12.64 -17.00 17.67
CA ALA A 466 -13.94 -16.88 17.01
C ALA A 466 -15.11 -16.93 18.02
N LYS A 467 -15.01 -17.74 19.07
CA LYS A 467 -16.01 -17.77 20.16
C LYS A 467 -16.06 -16.43 20.88
N GLU A 468 -14.91 -15.92 21.31
CA GLU A 468 -14.79 -14.62 21.98
C GLU A 468 -15.37 -13.49 21.13
N LEU A 469 -15.14 -13.53 19.82
CA LEU A 469 -15.69 -12.55 18.88
C LEU A 469 -17.23 -12.50 18.88
N THR A 470 -17.91 -13.64 19.08
CA THR A 470 -19.39 -13.65 19.12
C THR A 470 -19.97 -12.96 20.36
N HIS A 471 -19.16 -12.76 21.40
CA HIS A 471 -19.53 -11.97 22.58
C HIS A 471 -19.35 -10.46 22.38
N LEU A 472 -18.63 -10.04 21.34
CA LEU A 472 -18.42 -8.63 21.00
C LEU A 472 -19.56 -8.11 20.13
N SER A 473 -19.94 -6.84 20.34
CA SER A 473 -20.78 -6.13 19.37
C SER A 473 -20.09 -6.09 18.01
N TYR A 474 -20.81 -6.37 16.93
CA TYR A 474 -20.25 -6.50 15.59
C TYR A 474 -19.41 -5.30 15.11
N PHE A 475 -19.68 -4.08 15.61
CA PHE A 475 -18.92 -2.88 15.26
C PHE A 475 -17.57 -2.79 15.96
N LYS A 476 -17.32 -3.62 16.97
CA LYS A 476 -16.00 -3.82 17.56
C LYS A 476 -15.19 -4.86 16.77
N VAL A 477 -15.78 -5.57 15.82
CA VAL A 477 -15.05 -6.57 15.03
C VAL A 477 -14.35 -5.91 13.84
N HIS A 478 -13.07 -6.19 13.66
CA HIS A 478 -12.30 -5.63 12.53
C HIS A 478 -12.95 -6.01 11.17
N PRO A 479 -13.06 -5.07 10.21
CA PRO A 479 -13.75 -5.30 8.92
C PRO A 479 -13.25 -6.51 8.11
N PHE A 480 -12.00 -6.93 8.30
CA PHE A 480 -11.41 -8.05 7.56
C PHE A 480 -11.39 -9.37 8.34
N THR A 481 -11.98 -9.43 9.55
CA THR A 481 -12.07 -10.66 10.36
C THR A 481 -12.68 -11.88 9.64
N PRO A 482 -13.65 -11.71 8.71
CA PRO A 482 -14.14 -12.86 7.94
C PRO A 482 -13.05 -13.59 7.14
N ILE A 483 -11.95 -12.93 6.76
CA ILE A 483 -10.88 -13.55 5.99
C ILE A 483 -10.13 -14.63 6.80
N PRO A 484 -9.56 -14.34 7.99
CA PRO A 484 -9.03 -15.36 8.89
C PRO A 484 -10.00 -16.52 9.16
N LEU A 485 -11.27 -16.20 9.44
CA LEU A 485 -12.29 -17.22 9.73
C LEU A 485 -12.52 -18.15 8.53
N CYS A 486 -12.60 -17.60 7.31
CA CYS A 486 -12.77 -18.44 6.13
C CYS A 486 -11.55 -19.30 5.82
N ILE A 487 -10.32 -18.80 6.01
CA ILE A 487 -9.10 -19.60 5.84
C ILE A 487 -9.07 -20.76 6.86
N CYS A 488 -9.47 -20.49 8.10
CA CYS A 488 -9.59 -21.53 9.12
C CYS A 488 -10.69 -22.56 8.80
N ALA A 489 -11.87 -22.11 8.35
CA ALA A 489 -12.97 -22.99 7.96
C ALA A 489 -12.59 -23.93 6.83
N GLU A 490 -11.88 -23.43 5.80
CA GLU A 490 -11.37 -24.28 4.74
C GLU A 490 -10.36 -25.31 5.28
N PHE A 491 -9.39 -24.87 6.08
CA PHE A 491 -8.38 -25.76 6.65
C PHE A 491 -9.02 -26.90 7.45
N LEU A 492 -10.06 -26.62 8.23
CA LEU A 492 -10.81 -27.63 8.97
C LEU A 492 -11.63 -28.53 8.03
N ASN A 493 -12.17 -27.97 6.95
CA ASN A 493 -12.97 -28.70 5.98
C ASN A 493 -12.15 -29.67 5.11
N SER A 494 -10.87 -29.41 4.88
CA SER A 494 -9.98 -30.29 4.10
C SER A 494 -9.47 -31.51 4.88
N ARG A 495 -9.70 -31.58 6.19
CA ARG A 495 -9.27 -32.70 7.04
C ARG A 495 -10.26 -33.84 7.01
N ASP A 496 -9.73 -35.06 7.15
CA ASP A 496 -10.54 -36.26 7.25
C ASP A 496 -11.33 -36.25 8.56
N ARG A 497 -12.66 -36.18 8.43
CA ARG A 497 -13.61 -36.07 9.53
C ARG A 497 -13.79 -37.39 10.27
N ASP A 498 -13.40 -38.50 9.66
CA ASP A 498 -13.50 -39.83 10.24
C ASP A 498 -12.37 -40.09 11.25
N ILE A 499 -11.28 -39.31 11.18
CA ILE A 499 -10.09 -39.45 12.04
C ILE A 499 -10.20 -38.61 13.33
N ASP A 500 -10.73 -37.39 13.26
CA ASP A 500 -10.91 -36.51 14.43
C ASP A 500 -12.33 -35.89 14.45
N PRO A 501 -13.25 -36.49 15.22
CA PRO A 501 -14.63 -35.99 15.33
C PRO A 501 -14.74 -34.55 15.87
N SER A 502 -13.71 -34.05 16.58
CA SER A 502 -13.71 -32.68 17.13
C SER A 502 -13.63 -31.61 16.05
N VAL A 503 -13.13 -31.95 14.86
CA VAL A 503 -13.02 -31.03 13.70
C VAL A 503 -14.41 -30.54 13.28
N ASN A 504 -15.44 -31.38 13.35
CA ASN A 504 -16.81 -30.96 13.02
C ASN A 504 -17.31 -29.88 13.98
N ALA A 505 -17.07 -30.03 15.29
CA ALA A 505 -17.45 -29.03 16.27
C ALA A 505 -16.69 -27.71 16.05
N GLN A 506 -15.37 -27.79 15.84
CA GLN A 506 -14.53 -26.63 15.55
C GLN A 506 -14.99 -25.88 14.29
N LEU A 507 -15.30 -26.61 13.20
CA LEU A 507 -15.80 -26.00 11.98
C LEU A 507 -17.14 -25.29 12.21
N GLN A 508 -18.06 -25.89 12.97
CA GLN A 508 -19.33 -25.25 13.29
C GLN A 508 -19.16 -23.96 14.08
N GLU A 509 -18.22 -23.90 15.03
CA GLU A 509 -17.94 -22.65 15.76
C GLU A 509 -17.48 -21.52 14.83
N VAL A 510 -16.59 -21.82 13.88
CA VAL A 510 -16.13 -20.83 12.89
C VAL A 510 -17.29 -20.40 11.96
N LEU A 511 -18.13 -21.33 11.53
CA LEU A 511 -19.31 -21.03 10.71
C LEU A 511 -20.33 -20.18 11.47
N ASN A 512 -20.52 -20.41 12.77
CA ASN A 512 -21.39 -19.59 13.62
C ASN A 512 -20.86 -18.14 13.70
N ALA A 513 -19.54 -17.96 13.89
CA ALA A 513 -18.92 -16.65 13.89
C ALA A 513 -19.07 -15.92 12.54
N LEU A 514 -18.92 -16.63 11.41
CA LEU A 514 -19.17 -16.07 10.08
C LEU A 514 -20.64 -15.69 9.89
N GLN A 515 -21.56 -16.55 10.33
CA GLN A 515 -23.00 -16.30 10.24
C GLN A 515 -23.41 -15.09 11.10
N TYR A 516 -22.79 -14.90 12.27
CA TYR A 516 -22.96 -13.70 13.10
C TYR A 516 -22.58 -12.41 12.36
N LEU A 517 -21.49 -12.43 11.58
CA LEU A 517 -21.00 -11.26 10.84
C LEU A 517 -21.71 -11.02 9.49
N LYS A 518 -22.38 -12.04 8.95
CA LYS A 518 -22.94 -12.03 7.58
C LYS A 518 -23.86 -10.85 7.27
N ASN A 519 -24.65 -10.42 8.25
CA ASN A 519 -25.63 -9.34 8.05
C ASN A 519 -24.99 -7.95 7.95
N VAL A 520 -23.78 -7.79 8.51
CA VAL A 520 -23.06 -6.51 8.54
C VAL A 520 -21.87 -6.49 7.57
N ASN A 521 -21.35 -7.65 7.19
CA ASN A 521 -20.14 -7.80 6.39
C ASN A 521 -20.28 -8.86 5.29
N THR A 522 -20.24 -8.42 4.03
CA THR A 522 -20.35 -9.28 2.85
C THR A 522 -19.18 -10.25 2.68
N LEU A 523 -18.00 -9.96 3.27
CA LEU A 523 -16.86 -10.90 3.24
C LEU A 523 -17.19 -12.21 3.96
N ALA A 524 -18.08 -12.20 4.95
CA ALA A 524 -18.55 -13.39 5.64
C ALA A 524 -19.57 -14.21 4.83
N SER A 525 -20.04 -13.69 3.69
CA SER A 525 -20.92 -14.42 2.77
C SER A 525 -20.15 -15.22 1.71
N GLU A 526 -18.83 -15.04 1.58
CA GLU A 526 -18.02 -15.87 0.70
C GLU A 526 -18.08 -17.32 1.16
N ASN A 527 -18.17 -18.29 0.24
CA ASN A 527 -18.21 -19.70 0.61
C ASN A 527 -16.94 -20.05 1.42
N PRO A 528 -17.08 -20.38 2.72
CA PRO A 528 -15.94 -20.53 3.61
C PRO A 528 -15.24 -21.88 3.47
N THR A 529 -15.85 -22.84 2.75
CA THR A 529 -15.27 -24.17 2.52
C THR A 529 -14.61 -24.31 1.16
N LEU A 530 -14.69 -23.29 0.30
CA LEU A 530 -13.96 -23.28 -0.97
C LEU A 530 -12.47 -23.07 -0.70
N PRO A 531 -11.57 -23.85 -1.34
CA PRO A 531 -10.17 -23.66 -1.10
C PRO A 531 -9.67 -22.29 -1.59
N PHE A 532 -8.95 -21.59 -0.70
CA PHE A 532 -8.23 -20.39 -1.06
C PHE A 532 -7.06 -20.74 -1.99
N TRP A 533 -6.62 -19.73 -2.75
CA TRP A 533 -5.53 -19.88 -3.71
C TRP A 533 -5.79 -20.88 -4.86
N ILE A 534 -7.06 -21.22 -5.13
CA ILE A 534 -7.47 -21.89 -6.37
C ILE A 534 -7.54 -20.86 -7.51
N ASP A 535 -6.89 -21.20 -8.62
CA ASP A 535 -7.04 -20.49 -9.89
C ASP A 535 -8.41 -20.79 -10.52
N LEU A 536 -9.45 -20.05 -10.08
CA LEU A 536 -10.79 -20.08 -10.70
C LEU A 536 -10.80 -19.63 -12.18
N ASN A 537 -9.65 -19.26 -12.74
CA ASN A 537 -9.47 -18.89 -14.15
C ASN A 537 -9.12 -20.07 -15.06
N MET A 538 -8.92 -21.30 -14.55
CA MET A 538 -8.66 -22.47 -15.41
C MET A 538 -9.87 -23.36 -15.66
N ASP A 539 -10.88 -23.35 -14.79
CA ASP A 539 -12.04 -24.26 -14.94
C ASP A 539 -13.18 -23.69 -15.82
N ASN A 540 -13.15 -22.40 -16.17
CA ASN A 540 -14.17 -21.78 -17.03
C ASN A 540 -13.87 -21.83 -18.55
N PHE A 541 -12.83 -22.56 -18.97
CA PHE A 541 -12.55 -22.86 -20.38
C PHE A 541 -12.72 -24.35 -20.75
N ALA A 542 -13.19 -25.18 -19.83
CA ALA A 542 -13.39 -26.62 -20.05
C ALA A 542 -14.86 -27.06 -19.98
N VAL A 543 -15.80 -26.20 -20.39
CA VAL A 543 -17.19 -26.59 -20.65
C VAL A 543 -17.48 -26.35 -22.14
N ASP A 544 -17.21 -27.40 -22.93
CA ASP A 544 -17.77 -27.75 -24.26
C ASP A 544 -16.72 -28.39 -25.18
N ALA A 545 -16.30 -29.61 -24.84
CA ALA A 545 -15.69 -30.52 -25.81
C ALA A 545 -15.85 -31.99 -25.41
N ALA A 546 -17.08 -32.42 -25.11
CA ALA A 546 -17.40 -33.85 -25.03
C ALA A 546 -18.88 -34.11 -25.33
N VAL A 547 -19.30 -33.89 -26.58
CA VAL A 547 -20.52 -34.49 -27.17
C VAL A 547 -20.26 -34.85 -28.64
N LYS A 548 -20.33 -36.17 -28.95
CA LYS A 548 -20.28 -36.86 -30.27
C LYS A 548 -18.88 -36.90 -30.91
N VAL A 549 -18.29 -38.05 -31.28
CA VAL A 549 -18.76 -39.39 -31.69
C VAL A 549 -17.82 -40.44 -31.12
#